data_AF-A0A0A2FUC7-F1
#
_entry.id   AF-A0A0A2FUC7-F1
#
_cell.length_a   1.000
_cell.length_b   1.000
_cell.length_c   1.000
_cell.angle_alpha   90.00
_cell.angle_beta   90.00
_cell.angle_gamma   90.00
#
_symmetry.space_group_name_H-M   'P 1'
#
loop_
_entity.id
_entity.type
_entity.pdbx_description
1 polymer ?
#
loop_
_entity_poly.entity_id
_entity_poly.type
_entity_poly.pdbx_seq_one_letter_code
_entity_poly.pdbx_strand_id
1 'polypeptide(L)'
;MNTHHIVISIGSNYAAEINIPAAMRLLRGSYPTICFSEPIENDPIDFPYPSGRFTNLTAHFYSTEDREEVGGKLKGIELQLGRTYTKPFDGRVAIDIDLIAWNNTILKHVDYSRPYIQSGLQELRINIQTQPDMTKESRSETFFHNKPNNWNCAQAVQKGFQDLTGMTDEAIEDEYRPKGGGRAEGGLCGALYSANRILEAKGLQPVSQEFQAHAGGITCRELKGELKFPCNNCVRLAEELVEQRLSESQAND
;
A
#
# COMPACT_ATOMS: atom_id res chain seq x y z
N MET A 1 -7.66 -21.51 10.69
CA MET A 1 -6.46 -20.65 10.84
C MET A 1 -6.47 -19.71 9.66
N ASN A 2 -6.28 -18.41 9.89
CA ASN A 2 -6.22 -17.46 8.79
C ASN A 2 -4.87 -17.61 8.10
N THR A 3 -4.90 -17.66 6.77
CA THR A 3 -3.68 -17.67 5.97
C THR A 3 -3.30 -16.23 5.65
N HIS A 4 -2.04 -15.89 5.83
CA HIS A 4 -1.47 -14.58 5.57
C HIS A 4 -0.64 -14.59 4.30
N HIS A 5 -0.81 -13.59 3.45
CA HIS A 5 0.06 -13.36 2.30
C HIS A 5 1.22 -12.46 2.72
N ILE A 6 2.45 -12.88 2.46
CA ILE A 6 3.64 -12.22 2.96
C ILE A 6 4.56 -11.88 1.80
N VAL A 7 5.13 -10.68 1.82
CA VAL A 7 6.19 -10.26 0.88
C VAL A 7 7.45 -9.93 1.66
N ILE A 8 8.59 -10.46 1.19
CA ILE A 8 9.91 -10.22 1.75
C ILE A 8 10.89 -9.71 0.69
N SER A 9 11.87 -8.93 1.15
CA SER A 9 13.08 -8.57 0.42
C SER A 9 14.21 -9.50 0.86
N ILE A 10 15.08 -9.89 -0.06
CA ILE A 10 16.29 -10.66 0.22
C ILE A 10 17.46 -9.95 -0.47
N GLY A 11 18.55 -9.70 0.25
CA GLY A 11 19.72 -9.00 -0.27
C GLY A 11 21.05 -9.53 0.28
N SER A 12 22.09 -9.51 -0.55
CA SER A 12 23.47 -9.85 -0.14
C SER A 12 24.49 -9.08 -0.97
N ASN A 13 25.57 -8.62 -0.34
CA ASN A 13 26.73 -8.03 -1.03
C ASN A 13 28.04 -8.79 -0.76
N TYR A 14 27.98 -9.88 -0.01
CA TYR A 14 29.15 -10.66 0.38
C TYR A 14 28.90 -12.13 0.07
N ALA A 15 29.72 -12.71 -0.82
CA ALA A 15 29.54 -14.07 -1.33
C ALA A 15 28.10 -14.35 -1.79
N ALA A 16 27.49 -13.38 -2.50
CA ALA A 16 26.08 -13.41 -2.85
C ALA A 16 25.72 -14.63 -3.72
N GLU A 17 26.63 -15.07 -4.58
CA GLU A 17 26.53 -16.28 -5.39
C GLU A 17 26.41 -17.58 -4.57
N ILE A 18 26.80 -17.54 -3.29
CA ILE A 18 26.65 -18.64 -2.34
C ILE A 18 25.46 -18.38 -1.41
N ASN A 19 25.37 -17.17 -0.86
CA ASN A 19 24.41 -16.82 0.19
C ASN A 19 22.97 -16.71 -0.33
N ILE A 20 22.76 -16.17 -1.53
CA ILE A 20 21.41 -16.06 -2.13
C ILE A 20 20.81 -17.45 -2.37
N PRO A 21 21.48 -18.40 -3.07
CA PRO A 21 20.93 -19.76 -3.22
C PRO A 21 20.74 -20.50 -1.90
N ALA A 22 21.59 -20.26 -0.90
CA ALA A 22 21.44 -20.86 0.42
C ALA A 22 20.20 -20.33 1.15
N ALA A 23 19.96 -19.01 1.13
CA ALA A 23 18.78 -18.38 1.70
C ALA A 23 17.49 -18.88 1.04
N MET A 24 17.45 -18.91 -0.30
CA MET A 24 16.30 -19.41 -1.04
C MET A 24 15.96 -20.86 -0.67
N ARG A 25 16.98 -21.72 -0.46
CA ARG A 25 16.78 -23.12 -0.05
C ARG A 25 16.19 -23.23 1.36
N LEU A 26 16.72 -22.48 2.33
CA LEU A 26 16.23 -22.47 3.71
C LEU A 26 14.80 -21.91 3.79
N LEU A 27 14.52 -20.84 3.06
CA LEU A 27 13.19 -20.24 2.96
C LEU A 27 12.19 -21.20 2.32
N ARG A 28 12.55 -21.87 1.22
CA ARG A 28 11.67 -22.87 0.57
C ARG A 28 11.41 -24.09 1.45
N GLY A 29 12.38 -24.48 2.28
CA GLY A 29 12.17 -25.51 3.30
C GLY A 29 11.21 -25.09 4.41
N SER A 30 11.17 -23.80 4.74
CA SER A 30 10.29 -23.24 5.78
C SER A 30 8.89 -22.90 5.25
N TYR A 31 8.81 -22.40 4.02
CA TYR A 31 7.59 -21.92 3.37
C TYR A 31 7.47 -22.52 1.97
N PRO A 32 6.82 -23.70 1.82
CA PRO A 32 6.77 -24.41 0.54
C PRO A 32 6.10 -23.64 -0.61
N THR A 33 5.22 -22.70 -0.29
CA THR A 33 4.51 -21.87 -1.30
C THR A 33 5.30 -20.65 -1.75
N ILE A 34 6.57 -20.52 -1.34
CA ILE A 34 7.37 -19.33 -1.66
C ILE A 34 7.76 -19.28 -3.14
N CYS A 35 7.46 -18.14 -3.74
CA CYS A 35 7.89 -17.77 -5.08
C CYS A 35 8.91 -16.64 -4.99
N PHE A 36 9.89 -16.65 -5.89
CA PHE A 36 11.00 -15.71 -5.92
C PHE A 36 11.07 -15.04 -7.28
N SER A 37 11.35 -13.74 -7.31
CA SER A 37 11.73 -13.04 -8.54
C SER A 37 13.13 -13.47 -8.98
N GLU A 38 13.52 -13.09 -10.19
CA GLU A 38 14.91 -13.21 -10.64
C GLU A 38 15.84 -12.39 -9.72
N PRO A 39 17.00 -12.93 -9.30
CA PRO A 39 18.02 -12.16 -8.60
C PRO A 39 18.63 -11.10 -9.52
N ILE A 40 18.65 -9.85 -9.05
CA ILE A 40 19.18 -8.71 -9.80
C ILE A 40 20.34 -8.09 -9.03
N GLU A 41 21.41 -7.77 -9.73
CA GLU A 41 22.54 -7.03 -9.16
C GLU A 41 22.33 -5.52 -9.32
N ASN A 42 22.44 -4.75 -8.25
CA ASN A 42 22.30 -3.29 -8.26
C ASN A 42 23.31 -2.62 -7.32
N ASP A 43 23.58 -1.35 -7.59
CA ASP A 43 24.37 -0.52 -6.67
C ASP A 43 23.65 -0.39 -5.31
N PRO A 44 24.40 -0.17 -4.21
CA PRO A 44 23.80 0.03 -2.90
C PRO A 44 22.85 1.24 -2.91
N ILE A 45 21.64 1.06 -2.39
CA ILE A 45 20.63 2.12 -2.27
C ILE A 45 20.47 2.45 -0.79
N ASP A 46 20.71 3.70 -0.40
CA ASP A 46 20.66 4.19 1.00
C ASP A 46 21.54 3.39 1.98
N PHE A 47 22.68 2.88 1.50
CA PHE A 47 23.62 2.11 2.33
C PHE A 47 24.84 2.98 2.71
N PRO A 48 25.02 3.35 3.99
CA PRO A 48 25.98 4.37 4.39
C PRO A 48 27.43 3.87 4.50
N TYR A 49 27.70 2.63 4.08
CA TYR A 49 29.02 2.01 4.15
C TYR A 49 29.59 1.74 2.75
N PRO A 50 30.90 1.95 2.53
CA PRO A 50 31.56 1.50 1.32
C PRO A 50 31.31 0.01 1.11
N SER A 51 30.79 -0.36 -0.04
CA SER A 51 30.44 -1.74 -0.36
C SER A 51 30.44 -1.99 -1.86
N GLY A 52 30.50 -3.27 -2.23
CA GLY A 52 30.22 -3.70 -3.60
C GLY A 52 28.73 -3.69 -3.92
N ARG A 53 28.40 -4.14 -5.12
CA ARG A 53 27.01 -4.29 -5.56
C ARG A 53 26.28 -5.34 -4.71
N PHE A 54 24.98 -5.14 -4.56
CA PHE A 54 24.10 -6.09 -3.90
C PHE A 54 23.41 -6.95 -4.96
N THR A 55 23.28 -8.24 -4.70
CA THR A 55 22.27 -9.09 -5.34
C THR A 55 21.01 -9.05 -4.51
N ASN A 56 19.91 -8.57 -5.09
CA ASN A 56 18.61 -8.47 -4.44
C ASN A 56 17.55 -9.26 -5.19
N LEU A 57 16.55 -9.76 -4.47
CA LEU A 57 15.35 -10.37 -5.02
C LEU A 57 14.15 -10.16 -4.10
N THR A 58 12.97 -10.26 -4.69
CA THR A 58 11.69 -10.22 -3.99
C THR A 58 11.14 -11.63 -3.87
N ALA A 59 10.49 -11.94 -2.76
CA ALA A 59 9.76 -13.19 -2.62
C ALA A 59 8.41 -12.97 -1.95
N HIS A 60 7.45 -13.84 -2.27
CA HIS A 60 6.17 -13.87 -1.56
C HIS A 60 5.74 -15.30 -1.25
N PHE A 61 4.98 -15.48 -0.18
CA PHE A 61 4.45 -16.77 0.25
C PHE A 61 3.18 -16.63 1.07
N TYR A 62 2.56 -17.75 1.42
CA TYR A 62 1.42 -17.84 2.30
C TYR A 62 1.78 -18.63 3.54
N SER A 63 1.37 -18.16 4.73
CA SER A 63 1.60 -18.86 5.99
C SER A 63 0.43 -18.68 6.96
N THR A 64 0.18 -19.67 7.80
CA THR A 64 -0.78 -19.56 8.93
C THR A 64 -0.12 -19.06 10.22
N GLU A 65 1.20 -18.90 10.21
CA GLU A 65 1.98 -18.36 11.32
C GLU A 65 1.71 -16.87 11.49
N ASP A 66 1.84 -16.38 12.72
CA ASP A 66 1.73 -14.95 12.98
C ASP A 66 3.00 -14.19 12.61
N ARG A 67 2.93 -12.86 12.70
CA ARG A 67 4.02 -11.98 12.28
C ARG A 67 5.29 -12.13 13.13
N GLU A 68 5.15 -12.46 14.41
CA GLU A 68 6.29 -12.65 15.31
C GLU A 68 7.01 -13.97 14.98
N GLU A 69 6.26 -15.04 14.75
CA GLU A 69 6.79 -16.34 14.32
C GLU A 69 7.54 -16.23 12.98
N VAL A 70 6.92 -15.59 11.98
CA VAL A 70 7.56 -15.37 10.68
C VAL A 70 8.83 -14.53 10.84
N GLY A 71 8.76 -13.40 11.55
CA GLY A 71 9.92 -12.53 11.80
C GLY A 71 11.07 -13.26 12.51
N GLY A 72 10.75 -14.10 13.49
CA GLY A 72 11.73 -14.94 14.19
C GLY A 72 12.44 -15.93 13.26
N LYS A 73 11.69 -16.60 12.38
CA LYS A 73 12.27 -17.53 11.39
C LYS A 73 13.16 -16.84 10.37
N LEU A 74 12.74 -15.68 9.84
CA LEU A 74 13.56 -14.91 8.89
C LEU A 74 14.89 -14.54 9.54
N LYS A 75 14.86 -14.00 10.76
CA LYS A 75 16.06 -13.64 11.52
C LYS A 75 16.93 -14.85 11.87
N GLY A 76 16.32 -16.00 12.14
CA GLY A 76 17.03 -17.27 12.33
C GLY A 76 17.82 -17.70 11.10
N ILE A 77 17.24 -17.56 9.91
CA ILE A 77 17.91 -17.85 8.62
C ILE A 77 19.09 -16.89 8.40
N GLU A 78 18.93 -15.61 8.69
CA GLU A 78 20.03 -14.63 8.58
C GLU A 78 21.23 -15.00 9.45
N LEU A 79 20.97 -15.33 10.72
CA LEU A 79 21.99 -15.75 11.67
C LEU A 79 22.68 -17.03 11.21
N GLN A 80 21.93 -18.00 10.68
CA GLN A 80 22.47 -19.26 10.15
C GLN A 80 23.41 -19.04 8.96
N LEU A 81 23.14 -18.03 8.14
CA LEU A 81 23.96 -17.69 6.97
C LEU A 81 25.07 -16.68 7.28
N GLY A 82 25.34 -16.45 8.56
CA GLY A 82 26.51 -15.68 8.98
C GLY A 82 26.30 -14.17 8.99
N ARG A 83 25.06 -13.69 9.17
CA ARG A 83 24.83 -12.27 9.49
C ARG A 83 25.54 -11.92 10.81
N THR A 84 26.60 -11.14 10.72
CA THR A 84 27.42 -10.69 11.85
C THR A 84 27.17 -9.22 12.17
N TYR A 85 26.82 -8.91 13.42
CA TYR A 85 26.65 -7.54 13.93
C TYR A 85 27.93 -6.97 14.57
N THR A 86 29.10 -7.43 14.12
CA THR A 86 30.38 -7.05 14.71
C THR A 86 30.70 -5.57 14.44
N LYS A 87 31.18 -4.86 15.46
CA LYS A 87 31.70 -3.49 15.34
C LYS A 87 33.24 -3.51 15.29
N PRO A 88 33.88 -2.70 14.43
CA PRO A 88 33.27 -1.82 13.44
C PRO A 88 32.64 -2.63 12.28
N PHE A 89 31.47 -2.19 11.83
CA PHE A 89 30.79 -2.80 10.68
C PHE A 89 31.54 -2.39 9.41
N ASP A 90 31.93 -3.38 8.61
CA ASP A 90 32.81 -3.19 7.46
C ASP A 90 32.07 -3.17 6.11
N GLY A 91 30.74 -3.04 6.16
CA GLY A 91 29.90 -2.98 4.97
C GLY A 91 29.51 -4.34 4.41
N ARG A 92 30.02 -5.46 4.94
CA ARG A 92 29.66 -6.81 4.46
C ARG A 92 28.33 -7.28 5.03
N VAL A 93 27.44 -7.68 4.13
CA VAL A 93 26.11 -8.22 4.38
C VAL A 93 26.04 -9.59 3.73
N ALA A 94 26.21 -10.65 4.54
CA ALA A 94 26.12 -12.02 4.08
C ALA A 94 24.72 -12.34 3.55
N ILE A 95 23.69 -11.99 4.33
CA ILE A 95 22.29 -11.98 3.89
C ILE A 95 21.50 -11.00 4.75
N ASP A 96 20.52 -10.34 4.15
CA ASP A 96 19.51 -9.51 4.78
C ASP A 96 18.15 -9.93 4.24
N ILE A 97 17.20 -10.22 5.13
CA ILE A 97 15.87 -10.73 4.81
C ILE A 97 14.85 -9.89 5.58
N ASP A 98 14.12 -9.07 4.86
CA ASP A 98 13.22 -8.09 5.42
C ASP A 98 11.77 -8.39 5.10
N LEU A 99 10.91 -8.32 6.12
CA LEU A 99 9.46 -8.40 5.95
C LEU A 99 8.93 -7.06 5.41
N ILE A 100 8.51 -7.05 4.14
CA ILE A 100 8.09 -5.84 3.42
C ILE A 100 6.60 -5.59 3.58
N ALA A 101 5.77 -6.63 3.45
CA ALA A 101 4.32 -6.51 3.54
C ALA A 101 3.67 -7.73 4.21
N TRP A 102 2.53 -7.49 4.82
CA TRP A 102 1.69 -8.48 5.48
C TRP A 102 0.24 -8.29 5.04
N ASN A 103 -0.29 -9.27 4.32
CA ASN A 103 -1.53 -9.18 3.55
C ASN A 103 -1.50 -7.93 2.67
N ASN A 104 -2.49 -7.06 2.83
CA ASN A 104 -2.63 -5.82 2.07
C ASN A 104 -1.97 -4.63 2.79
N THR A 105 -1.08 -4.87 3.76
CA THR A 105 -0.43 -3.80 4.54
C THR A 105 1.06 -3.77 4.25
N ILE A 106 1.56 -2.62 3.78
CA ILE A 106 2.99 -2.36 3.65
C ILE A 106 3.56 -2.04 5.03
N LEU A 107 4.62 -2.73 5.42
CA LEU A 107 5.30 -2.56 6.70
C LEU A 107 6.54 -1.67 6.59
N LYS A 108 7.23 -1.72 5.44
CA LYS A 108 8.42 -0.92 5.15
C LYS A 108 8.24 -0.13 3.86
N HIS A 109 7.65 1.06 3.96
CA HIS A 109 7.29 1.89 2.79
C HIS A 109 8.50 2.31 1.93
N VAL A 110 9.62 2.66 2.56
CA VAL A 110 10.86 3.03 1.85
C VAL A 110 11.44 1.84 1.10
N ASP A 111 11.48 0.65 1.73
CA ASP A 111 11.99 -0.54 1.06
C ASP A 111 11.03 -1.04 -0.02
N TYR A 112 9.72 -0.93 0.20
CA TYR A 112 8.70 -1.25 -0.78
C TYR A 112 8.87 -0.46 -2.08
N SER A 113 9.22 0.83 -2.01
CA SER A 113 9.40 1.67 -3.21
C SER A 113 10.71 1.42 -3.97
N ARG A 114 11.59 0.53 -3.49
CA ARG A 114 12.85 0.23 -4.18
C ARG A 114 12.58 -0.43 -5.55
N PRO A 115 13.34 -0.07 -6.61
CA PRO A 115 13.08 -0.58 -7.96
C PRO A 115 13.04 -2.11 -8.06
N TYR A 116 13.98 -2.82 -7.43
CA TYR A 116 14.03 -4.28 -7.47
C TYR A 116 12.85 -4.95 -6.75
N ILE A 117 12.23 -4.27 -5.77
CA ILE A 117 11.00 -4.74 -5.14
C ILE A 117 9.83 -4.60 -6.11
N GLN A 118 9.69 -3.43 -6.73
CA GLN A 118 8.60 -3.18 -7.69
C GLN A 118 8.71 -4.11 -8.91
N SER A 119 9.90 -4.27 -9.49
CA SER A 119 10.14 -5.21 -10.59
C SER A 119 9.85 -6.66 -10.18
N GLY A 120 10.27 -7.07 -8.97
CA GLY A 120 9.99 -8.42 -8.49
C GLY A 120 8.50 -8.68 -8.22
N LEU A 121 7.78 -7.70 -7.68
CA LEU A 121 6.32 -7.79 -7.52
C LEU A 121 5.60 -7.90 -8.87
N GLN A 122 6.03 -7.11 -9.85
CA GLN A 122 5.49 -7.17 -11.22
C GLN A 122 5.74 -8.53 -11.87
N GLU A 123 6.97 -9.05 -11.79
CA GLU A 123 7.35 -10.37 -12.30
C GLU A 123 6.48 -11.48 -11.69
N LEU A 124 6.30 -11.42 -10.38
CA LEU A 124 5.52 -12.39 -9.61
C LEU A 124 4.00 -12.16 -9.71
N ARG A 125 3.57 -11.12 -10.42
CA ARG A 125 2.16 -10.70 -10.58
C ARG A 125 1.46 -10.51 -9.23
N ILE A 126 2.18 -9.91 -8.29
CA ILE A 126 1.67 -9.60 -6.96
C ILE A 126 1.24 -8.16 -6.91
N ASN A 127 -0.05 -7.96 -6.66
CA ASN A 127 -0.60 -6.66 -6.34
C ASN A 127 -0.87 -6.60 -4.83
N ILE A 128 -0.12 -5.76 -4.12
CA ILE A 128 -0.43 -5.41 -2.73
C ILE A 128 -1.27 -4.15 -2.80
N GLN A 129 -2.59 -4.30 -2.65
CA GLN A 129 -3.47 -3.14 -2.48
C GLN A 129 -2.97 -2.36 -1.28
N THR A 130 -2.43 -1.16 -1.51
CA THR A 130 -1.89 -0.34 -0.44
C THR A 130 -3.04 0.10 0.45
N GLN A 131 -2.93 -0.13 1.76
CA GLN A 131 -3.87 0.51 2.66
C GLN A 131 -3.77 2.03 2.46
N PRO A 132 -4.92 2.71 2.38
CA PRO A 132 -5.00 4.16 2.43
C PRO A 132 -4.09 4.69 3.56
N ASP A 133 -3.07 5.47 3.19
CA ASP A 133 -2.21 6.17 4.13
C ASP A 133 -2.93 7.41 4.64
N MET A 134 -3.75 7.20 5.67
CA MET A 134 -4.55 8.22 6.34
C MET A 134 -3.71 9.37 6.97
N THR A 135 -2.37 9.29 6.94
CA THR A 135 -1.44 10.33 7.38
C THR A 135 -0.99 11.28 6.25
N LYS A 136 -1.22 10.90 5.00
CA LYS A 136 -0.98 11.75 3.83
C LYS A 136 -1.88 12.98 3.87
N GLU A 137 -1.35 14.12 3.46
CA GLU A 137 -2.16 15.33 3.27
C GLU A 137 -3.22 15.09 2.19
N SER A 138 -4.49 15.33 2.52
CA SER A 138 -5.61 15.24 1.59
C SER A 138 -6.02 16.62 1.10
N ARG A 139 -5.99 16.82 -0.21
CA ARG A 139 -6.46 18.06 -0.84
C ARG A 139 -7.95 18.26 -0.59
N SER A 140 -8.75 17.22 -0.73
CA SER A 140 -10.21 17.25 -0.53
C SER A 140 -10.58 17.63 0.89
N GLU A 141 -9.85 17.12 1.89
CA GLU A 141 -10.09 17.48 3.29
C GLU A 141 -9.92 18.99 3.52
N THR A 142 -8.99 19.66 2.83
CA THR A 142 -8.80 21.12 2.99
C THR A 142 -10.05 21.94 2.64
N PHE A 143 -10.95 21.42 1.80
CA PHE A 143 -12.21 22.07 1.45
C PHE A 143 -13.36 21.67 2.39
N PHE A 144 -13.27 20.55 3.08
CA PHE A 144 -14.34 20.00 3.90
C PHE A 144 -14.63 20.88 5.12
N HIS A 145 -15.85 21.41 5.17
CA HIS A 145 -16.32 22.34 6.21
C HIS A 145 -15.39 23.55 6.46
N ASN A 146 -14.65 23.97 5.43
CA ASN A 146 -13.76 25.13 5.49
C ASN A 146 -14.30 26.30 4.68
N LYS A 147 -13.94 27.52 5.11
CA LYS A 147 -14.29 28.76 4.41
C LYS A 147 -13.52 28.86 3.07
N PRO A 148 -14.08 29.55 2.06
CA PRO A 148 -15.30 30.37 2.12
C PRO A 148 -16.62 29.62 1.95
N ASN A 149 -16.68 28.47 1.25
CA ASN A 149 -17.97 27.89 0.86
C ASN A 149 -18.52 26.82 1.82
N ASN A 150 -17.73 26.33 2.77
CA ASN A 150 -18.14 25.30 3.73
C ASN A 150 -18.67 24.03 3.01
N TRP A 151 -17.82 23.40 2.19
CA TRP A 151 -18.17 22.25 1.35
C TRP A 151 -18.51 21.02 2.21
N ASN A 152 -19.55 20.27 1.84
CA ASN A 152 -19.85 18.99 2.50
C ASN A 152 -18.90 17.87 2.02
N CYS A 153 -19.02 16.66 2.56
CA CYS A 153 -18.12 15.55 2.22
C CYS A 153 -18.14 15.13 0.74
N ALA A 154 -19.29 15.19 0.06
CA ALA A 154 -19.40 14.86 -1.36
C ALA A 154 -18.77 15.97 -2.23
N GLN A 155 -19.07 17.22 -1.89
CA GLN A 155 -18.56 18.38 -2.58
C GLN A 155 -17.03 18.48 -2.42
N ALA A 156 -16.51 18.28 -1.21
CA ALA A 156 -15.09 18.37 -0.90
C ALA A 156 -14.23 17.43 -1.77
N VAL A 157 -14.67 16.18 -1.96
CA VAL A 157 -14.01 15.23 -2.87
C VAL A 157 -14.04 15.74 -4.31
N GLN A 158 -15.20 16.16 -4.82
CA GLN A 158 -15.28 16.72 -6.18
C GLN A 158 -14.38 17.94 -6.38
N LYS A 159 -14.29 18.80 -5.37
CA LYS A 159 -13.41 19.98 -5.38
C LYS A 159 -11.92 19.61 -5.36
N GLY A 160 -11.56 18.54 -4.64
CA GLY A 160 -10.21 17.97 -4.65
C GLY A 160 -9.78 17.46 -6.02
N PHE A 161 -10.72 16.90 -6.79
CA PHE A 161 -10.47 16.39 -8.15
C PHE A 161 -10.95 17.34 -9.26
N GLN A 162 -11.17 18.62 -8.96
CA GLN A 162 -11.74 19.57 -9.92
C GLN A 162 -10.95 19.66 -11.23
N ASP A 163 -9.62 19.58 -11.16
CA ASP A 163 -8.76 19.61 -12.36
C ASP A 163 -8.94 18.37 -13.25
N LEU A 164 -9.37 17.26 -12.66
CA LEU A 164 -9.61 15.99 -13.34
C LEU A 164 -11.03 15.89 -13.91
N THR A 165 -12.00 16.44 -13.20
CA THR A 165 -13.44 16.38 -13.55
C THR A 165 -13.88 17.54 -14.43
N GLY A 166 -13.17 18.68 -14.40
CA GLY A 166 -13.52 19.88 -15.14
C GLY A 166 -14.77 20.59 -14.63
N MET A 167 -15.32 20.21 -13.47
CA MET A 167 -16.53 20.83 -12.91
C MET A 167 -16.24 22.25 -12.39
N THR A 168 -17.16 23.19 -12.57
CA THR A 168 -17.06 24.51 -11.92
C THR A 168 -17.51 24.45 -10.46
N ASP A 169 -17.22 25.47 -9.67
CA ASP A 169 -17.66 25.51 -8.27
C ASP A 169 -19.19 25.54 -8.16
N GLU A 170 -19.85 26.22 -9.08
CA GLU A 170 -21.31 26.27 -9.19
C GLU A 170 -21.88 24.89 -9.54
N ALA A 171 -21.26 24.15 -10.46
CA ALA A 171 -21.70 22.81 -10.80
C ALA A 171 -21.57 21.85 -9.61
N ILE A 172 -20.45 21.92 -8.87
CA ILE A 172 -20.29 21.07 -7.69
C ILE A 172 -21.25 21.51 -6.56
N GLU A 173 -21.52 22.81 -6.44
CA GLU A 173 -22.55 23.33 -5.55
C GLU A 173 -23.92 22.73 -5.86
N ASP A 174 -24.38 22.84 -7.10
CA ASP A 174 -25.72 22.39 -7.49
C ASP A 174 -25.86 20.86 -7.44
N GLU A 175 -24.87 20.12 -7.95
CA GLU A 175 -24.98 18.67 -8.11
C GLU A 175 -24.66 17.87 -6.84
N TYR A 176 -23.72 18.34 -6.02
CA TYR A 176 -23.19 17.56 -4.88
C TYR A 176 -23.59 18.11 -3.50
N ARG A 177 -24.12 19.34 -3.39
CA ARG A 177 -24.77 19.80 -2.15
C ARG A 177 -25.86 18.84 -1.65
N PRO A 178 -26.73 18.24 -2.49
CA PRO A 178 -27.73 17.29 -2.02
C PRO A 178 -27.17 15.91 -1.64
N LYS A 179 -25.89 15.61 -1.93
CA LYS A 179 -25.30 14.28 -1.73
C LYS A 179 -24.56 14.11 -0.39
N GLY A 180 -24.36 15.19 0.37
CA GLY A 180 -23.74 15.15 1.70
C GLY A 180 -24.68 14.67 2.81
N GLY A 181 -24.13 14.08 3.88
CA GLY A 181 -24.89 13.74 5.09
C GLY A 181 -25.81 12.52 4.96
N GLY A 182 -25.48 11.56 4.08
CA GLY A 182 -26.28 10.34 3.88
C GLY A 182 -27.49 10.54 2.98
N ARG A 183 -27.50 11.62 2.19
CA ARG A 183 -28.56 11.93 1.20
C ARG A 183 -28.22 11.48 -0.22
N ALA A 184 -27.04 10.91 -0.43
CA ALA A 184 -26.72 10.19 -1.66
C ALA A 184 -27.61 8.94 -1.81
N GLU A 185 -27.69 8.40 -3.04
CA GLU A 185 -28.47 7.19 -3.34
C GLU A 185 -28.18 6.06 -2.35
N GLY A 186 -29.23 5.42 -1.84
CA GLY A 186 -29.10 4.33 -0.86
C GLY A 186 -28.56 4.74 0.53
N GLY A 187 -28.45 6.03 0.83
CA GLY A 187 -27.87 6.52 2.08
C GLY A 187 -26.34 6.51 2.12
N LEU A 188 -25.71 6.33 0.94
CA LEU A 188 -24.27 6.19 0.79
C LEU A 188 -23.52 7.40 1.38
N CYS A 189 -22.31 7.16 1.88
CA CYS A 189 -21.39 8.21 2.26
C CYS A 189 -21.16 9.17 1.08
N GLY A 190 -21.34 10.47 1.31
CA GLY A 190 -21.18 11.47 0.25
C GLY A 190 -19.79 11.48 -0.38
N ALA A 191 -18.74 11.25 0.42
CA ALA A 191 -17.36 11.16 -0.08
C ALA A 191 -17.17 9.96 -1.02
N LEU A 192 -17.65 8.77 -0.60
CA LEU A 192 -17.61 7.56 -1.42
C LEU A 192 -18.46 7.70 -2.69
N TYR A 193 -19.64 8.31 -2.58
CA TYR A 193 -20.48 8.60 -3.75
C TYR A 193 -19.72 9.42 -4.80
N SER A 194 -19.07 10.51 -4.38
CA SER A 194 -18.28 11.35 -5.28
C SER A 194 -17.09 10.60 -5.88
N ALA A 195 -16.34 9.85 -5.08
CA ALA A 195 -15.22 9.03 -5.56
C ALA A 195 -15.65 8.08 -6.69
N ASN A 196 -16.76 7.36 -6.50
CA ASN A 196 -17.28 6.45 -7.52
C ASN A 196 -17.71 7.19 -8.80
N ARG A 197 -18.30 8.40 -8.69
CA ARG A 197 -18.68 9.20 -9.88
C ARG A 197 -17.46 9.71 -10.65
N ILE A 198 -16.39 10.09 -9.95
CA ILE A 198 -15.12 10.49 -10.58
C ILE A 198 -14.53 9.33 -11.38
N LEU A 199 -14.48 8.14 -10.78
CA LEU A 199 -13.93 6.94 -11.42
C LEU A 199 -14.80 6.46 -12.59
N GLU A 200 -16.12 6.48 -12.43
CA GLU A 200 -17.08 6.16 -13.50
C GLU A 200 -16.87 7.07 -14.72
N ALA A 201 -16.68 8.38 -14.51
CA ALA A 201 -16.40 9.33 -15.60
C ALA A 201 -15.07 9.06 -16.33
N LYS A 202 -14.16 8.28 -15.72
CA LYS A 202 -12.92 7.79 -16.34
C LYS A 202 -13.02 6.37 -16.88
N GLY A 203 -14.20 5.74 -16.81
CA GLY A 203 -14.40 4.35 -17.21
C GLY A 203 -13.77 3.34 -16.26
N LEU A 204 -13.44 3.75 -15.03
CA LEU A 204 -12.81 2.91 -14.01
C LEU A 204 -13.85 2.32 -13.07
N GLN A 205 -13.51 1.17 -12.48
CA GLN A 205 -14.36 0.50 -11.49
C GLN A 205 -14.55 1.37 -10.23
N PRO A 206 -15.66 1.22 -9.49
CA PRO A 206 -15.86 1.89 -8.21
C PRO A 206 -14.92 1.36 -7.12
N VAL A 207 -14.82 2.09 -6.01
CA VAL A 207 -13.95 1.76 -4.85
C VAL A 207 -14.75 1.39 -3.60
N SER A 208 -16.01 0.98 -3.76
CA SER A 208 -16.91 0.70 -2.63
C SER A 208 -16.44 -0.46 -1.77
N GLN A 209 -15.81 -1.48 -2.35
CA GLN A 209 -15.33 -2.65 -1.59
C GLN A 209 -14.13 -2.28 -0.73
N GLU A 210 -13.19 -1.53 -1.29
CA GLU A 210 -11.99 -1.05 -0.62
C GLU A 210 -12.34 -0.04 0.48
N PHE A 211 -13.28 0.87 0.19
CA PHE A 211 -13.80 1.80 1.19
C PHE A 211 -14.45 1.04 2.35
N GLN A 212 -15.29 0.04 2.06
CA GLN A 212 -15.92 -0.78 3.09
C GLN A 212 -14.89 -1.57 3.91
N ALA A 213 -13.89 -2.16 3.25
CA ALA A 213 -12.84 -2.93 3.90
C ALA A 213 -12.03 -2.08 4.88
N HIS A 214 -11.82 -0.79 4.57
CA HIS A 214 -11.10 0.13 5.45
C HIS A 214 -11.99 0.77 6.53
N ALA A 215 -13.14 1.32 6.15
CA ALA A 215 -13.99 2.09 7.06
C ALA A 215 -14.98 1.23 7.86
N GLY A 216 -15.17 -0.04 7.48
CA GLY A 216 -16.12 -0.98 8.08
C GLY A 216 -17.57 -0.82 7.58
N GLY A 217 -17.87 0.19 6.78
CA GLY A 217 -19.22 0.49 6.27
C GLY A 217 -19.20 1.48 5.11
N ILE A 218 -20.35 1.67 4.46
CA ILE A 218 -20.44 2.53 3.26
C ILE A 218 -21.53 3.59 3.37
N THR A 219 -22.50 3.43 4.27
CA THR A 219 -23.56 4.42 4.48
C THR A 219 -23.18 5.39 5.61
N CYS A 220 -23.69 6.63 5.56
CA CYS A 220 -23.48 7.56 6.67
C CYS A 220 -24.05 7.06 8.00
N ARG A 221 -25.09 6.20 7.97
CA ARG A 221 -25.69 5.62 9.17
C ARG A 221 -24.74 4.65 9.87
N GLU A 222 -24.12 3.74 9.12
CA GLU A 222 -23.13 2.79 9.65
C GLU A 222 -21.89 3.54 10.16
N LEU A 223 -21.35 4.42 9.31
CA LEU A 223 -20.10 5.13 9.56
C LEU A 223 -20.21 6.06 10.78
N LYS A 224 -21.26 6.87 10.87
CA LYS A 224 -21.44 7.79 12.01
C LYS A 224 -21.99 7.11 13.27
N GLY A 225 -22.74 6.02 13.10
CA GLY A 225 -23.40 5.32 14.19
C GLY A 225 -22.45 4.38 14.92
N GLU A 226 -22.47 3.11 14.51
CA GLU A 226 -21.76 2.04 15.21
C GLU A 226 -20.24 2.13 15.03
N LEU A 227 -19.78 2.46 13.83
CA LEU A 227 -18.36 2.47 13.48
C LEU A 227 -17.63 3.72 14.00
N LYS A 228 -18.37 4.81 14.22
CA LYS A 228 -17.85 6.14 14.61
C LYS A 228 -16.69 6.62 13.74
N PHE A 229 -16.70 6.26 12.46
CA PHE A 229 -15.69 6.64 11.48
C PHE A 229 -15.89 8.12 11.07
N PRO A 230 -14.92 9.02 11.33
CA PRO A 230 -15.10 10.46 11.11
C PRO A 230 -15.36 10.85 9.65
N CYS A 231 -16.15 11.90 9.42
CA CYS A 231 -16.45 12.38 8.07
C CYS A 231 -15.21 12.87 7.31
N ASN A 232 -14.26 13.52 7.99
CA ASN A 232 -13.02 13.96 7.36
C ASN A 232 -12.16 12.75 6.95
N ASN A 233 -12.13 11.69 7.76
CA ASN A 233 -11.50 10.42 7.36
C ASN A 233 -12.20 9.79 6.15
N CYS A 234 -13.53 9.89 6.03
CA CYS A 234 -14.22 9.45 4.80
C CYS A 234 -13.76 10.22 3.57
N VAL A 235 -13.50 11.53 3.71
CA VAL A 235 -13.02 12.39 2.62
C VAL A 235 -11.60 11.99 2.22
N ARG A 236 -10.68 11.83 3.20
CA ARG A 236 -9.31 11.34 2.96
C ARG A 236 -9.29 9.99 2.26
N LEU A 237 -10.00 9.01 2.83
CA LEU A 237 -10.09 7.66 2.29
C LEU A 237 -10.64 7.64 0.86
N ALA A 238 -11.68 8.43 0.59
CA ALA A 238 -12.25 8.53 -0.75
C ALA A 238 -11.25 9.11 -1.76
N GLU A 239 -10.46 10.13 -1.38
CA GLU A 239 -9.42 10.69 -2.23
C GLU A 239 -8.31 9.68 -2.52
N GLU A 240 -7.76 9.06 -1.48
CA GLU A 240 -6.66 8.11 -1.64
C GLU A 240 -7.04 6.91 -2.53
N LEU A 241 -8.25 6.37 -2.36
CA LEU A 241 -8.75 5.28 -3.20
C LEU A 241 -8.94 5.70 -4.66
N VAL A 242 -9.34 6.94 -4.93
CA VAL A 242 -9.44 7.47 -6.30
C VAL A 242 -8.05 7.62 -6.90
N GLU A 243 -7.10 8.20 -6.18
CA GLU A 243 -5.71 8.35 -6.64
C GLU A 243 -5.07 6.99 -6.95
N GLN A 244 -5.21 6.02 -6.04
CA GLN A 244 -4.72 4.66 -6.24
C GLN A 244 -5.28 4.05 -7.53
N ARG A 245 -6.60 4.11 -7.72
CA ARG A 245 -7.26 3.54 -8.91
C ARG A 245 -6.83 4.23 -10.21
N LEU A 246 -6.58 5.54 -10.18
CA LEU A 246 -6.07 6.29 -11.34
C LEU A 246 -4.62 5.89 -11.66
N SER A 247 -3.76 5.74 -10.65
CA SER A 247 -2.38 5.28 -10.83
C SER A 247 -2.30 3.84 -11.35
N GLU A 248 -3.16 2.94 -10.86
CA GLU A 248 -3.27 1.57 -11.36
C GLU A 248 -3.66 1.51 -12.84
N SER A 249 -4.56 2.38 -13.30
CA SER A 249 -4.92 2.46 -14.72
C SER A 249 -3.75 2.88 -15.59
N GLN A 250 -2.98 3.89 -15.16
CA GLN A 250 -1.83 4.41 -15.92
C GLN A 250 -0.67 3.42 -16.02
N ALA A 251 -0.55 2.48 -15.08
CA ALA A 251 0.48 1.45 -15.11
C ALA A 251 0.13 0.26 -16.03
N ASN A 252 -1.14 0.15 -16.47
CA ASN A 252 -1.64 -0.94 -17.29
C ASN A 252 -1.85 -0.56 -18.77
N ASP A 253 -1.64 0.72 -19.13
CA ASP A 253 -1.64 1.27 -20.49
C ASP A 253 -0.20 1.36 -21.05
#